data_AF-A0A5D0V1Z9-F1
#
_entry.id   AF-A0A5D0V1Z9-F1
#
_cell.length_a   1.000
_cell.length_b   1.000
_cell.length_c   1.000
_cell.angle_alpha   90.00
_cell.angle_beta   90.00
_cell.angle_gamma   90.00
#
_symmetry.space_group_name_H-M   'P 1'
#
loop_
_entity.id
_entity.type
_entity.pdbx_description
1 polymer ?
#
loop_
_entity_poly.entity_id
_entity_poly.type
_entity_poly.pdbx_seq_one_letter_code
_entity_poly.pdbx_strand_id
1 'polypeptide(L)'
;MTDDEAVVTADTPGRAGAPDDDGLALDDEIRAFVRRQVALAELPAAAIVAETVECLDGEADRVRIAELAWPVVAEELTAHLTAQQSWPARTDSDRLAAAFRALSAAGIVARESFACCQNCGLGEIGAEVPREVTPRGYAFYHQQDAERAVDGSPVFLAYGLFEQPPSVEIGEEVAAALRAEGLTVRWNGDTGSRIQVPMVWRRRRVGRLAAVPPTLDDDVDVEVGLLSAWTGVHAPRDGVQSAARLSALHLPWMPADARLRLSTESLTVTVRRAGDALVGEYADPDRRPVTVGRYEGLALLGGPPATVPSPADYVDATYEHSTGRGNAVALEAAEAIAITHRLQPHTRDFLSCLGRSGGVVQMGWEADRLWLETPHPETATVTGRHVSLAEAARMITILATEDRVAVDELGNTVTKPW
;
A
#
# COMPACT_ATOMS: atom_id res chain seq x y z
N MET A 1 -78.13 7.23 -13.44
CA MET A 1 -77.28 6.61 -12.42
C MET A 1 -75.98 6.30 -13.11
N THR A 2 -75.00 7.18 -12.86
CA THR A 2 -73.54 6.98 -12.94
C THR A 2 -72.99 6.00 -13.97
N ASP A 3 -72.38 6.59 -15.00
CA ASP A 3 -71.25 6.06 -15.77
C ASP A 3 -70.13 5.55 -14.85
N ASP A 4 -69.47 4.45 -15.24
CA ASP A 4 -68.01 4.38 -15.17
C ASP A 4 -67.47 3.33 -16.16
N GLU A 5 -66.59 3.79 -17.04
CA GLU A 5 -65.95 3.03 -18.12
C GLU A 5 -64.82 2.14 -17.56
N ALA A 6 -64.82 0.88 -17.97
CA ALA A 6 -63.71 -0.04 -17.71
C ALA A 6 -62.51 0.32 -18.60
N VAL A 7 -61.51 0.98 -18.01
CA VAL A 7 -60.20 1.21 -18.63
C VAL A 7 -59.41 -0.09 -18.65
N VAL A 8 -59.17 -0.62 -19.85
CA VAL A 8 -58.24 -1.71 -20.14
C VAL A 8 -56.82 -1.14 -20.02
N THR A 9 -56.08 -1.51 -18.98
CA THR A 9 -54.65 -1.20 -18.86
C THR A 9 -53.85 -2.15 -19.73
N ALA A 10 -53.17 -1.58 -20.71
CA ALA A 10 -52.25 -2.28 -21.61
C ALA A 10 -51.05 -2.81 -20.83
N ASP A 11 -50.80 -4.11 -21.01
CA ASP A 11 -49.61 -4.82 -20.56
C ASP A 11 -48.40 -4.28 -21.34
N THR A 12 -47.41 -3.74 -20.64
CA THR A 12 -46.17 -3.22 -21.24
C THR A 12 -45.23 -4.41 -21.44
N PRO A 13 -44.74 -4.70 -22.66
CA PRO A 13 -43.83 -5.82 -22.84
C PRO A 13 -42.51 -5.53 -22.14
N GLY A 14 -42.14 -6.43 -21.23
CA GLY A 14 -40.84 -6.43 -20.55
C GLY A 14 -39.71 -6.33 -21.55
N ARG A 15 -38.83 -5.36 -21.33
CA ARG A 15 -37.59 -5.18 -22.07
C ARG A 15 -36.65 -6.32 -21.66
N ALA A 16 -36.63 -7.40 -22.44
CA ALA A 16 -35.59 -8.41 -22.31
C ALA A 16 -34.26 -7.74 -22.72
N GLY A 17 -33.37 -7.52 -21.74
CA GLY A 17 -31.98 -7.17 -22.00
C GLY A 17 -31.35 -8.26 -22.86
N ALA A 18 -30.56 -7.86 -23.86
CA ALA A 18 -29.81 -8.80 -24.67
C ALA A 18 -28.67 -9.37 -23.81
N PRO A 19 -28.47 -10.70 -23.73
CA PRO A 19 -27.53 -11.33 -22.81
C PRO A 19 -26.05 -10.97 -23.04
N ASP A 20 -25.71 -10.33 -24.16
CA ASP A 20 -24.34 -9.91 -24.49
C ASP A 20 -24.02 -8.46 -24.09
N ASP A 21 -25.03 -7.62 -23.82
CA ASP A 21 -24.84 -6.19 -23.47
C ASP A 21 -24.44 -6.03 -21.99
N ASP A 22 -25.05 -6.82 -21.11
CA ASP A 22 -24.77 -6.81 -19.67
C ASP A 22 -23.35 -7.33 -19.35
N GLY A 23 -22.84 -8.27 -20.14
CA GLY A 23 -21.47 -8.80 -20.00
C GLY A 23 -20.38 -7.79 -20.40
N LEU A 24 -20.61 -7.03 -21.47
CA LEU A 24 -19.69 -5.98 -21.90
C LEU A 24 -19.68 -4.80 -20.92
N ALA A 25 -20.83 -4.45 -20.36
CA ALA A 25 -20.92 -3.41 -19.33
C ALA A 25 -20.13 -3.77 -18.08
N LEU A 26 -20.26 -5.01 -17.58
CA LEU A 26 -19.51 -5.49 -16.41
C LEU A 26 -17.99 -5.49 -16.65
N ASP A 27 -17.53 -5.96 -17.82
CA ASP A 27 -16.10 -5.98 -18.17
C ASP A 27 -15.51 -4.55 -18.19
N ASP A 28 -16.26 -3.58 -18.72
CA ASP A 28 -15.85 -2.18 -18.76
C ASP A 28 -15.82 -1.55 -17.34
N GLU A 29 -16.79 -1.87 -16.48
CA GLU A 29 -16.82 -1.41 -15.08
C GLU A 29 -15.64 -1.98 -14.27
N ILE A 30 -15.38 -3.28 -14.40
CA ILE A 30 -14.21 -3.93 -13.78
C ILE A 30 -12.93 -3.25 -14.25
N ARG A 31 -12.77 -3.03 -15.56
CA ARG A 31 -11.57 -2.40 -16.12
C ARG A 31 -11.40 -0.96 -15.64
N ALA A 32 -12.47 -0.18 -15.59
CA ALA A 32 -12.44 1.19 -15.09
C ALA A 32 -12.02 1.24 -13.62
N PHE A 33 -12.62 0.40 -12.78
CA PHE A 33 -12.29 0.32 -11.36
C PHE A 33 -10.84 -0.15 -11.14
N VAL A 34 -10.44 -1.26 -11.77
CA VAL A 34 -9.09 -1.82 -11.63
C VAL A 34 -8.03 -0.83 -12.09
N ARG A 35 -8.19 -0.19 -13.26
CA ARG A 35 -7.25 0.83 -13.76
C ARG A 35 -7.03 1.94 -12.73
N ARG A 36 -8.11 2.41 -12.11
CA ARG A 36 -8.05 3.45 -11.09
C ARG A 36 -7.29 2.98 -9.86
N GLN A 37 -7.63 1.81 -9.32
CA GLN A 37 -6.94 1.25 -8.15
C GLN A 37 -5.46 0.96 -8.42
N VAL A 38 -5.13 0.48 -9.63
CA VAL A 38 -3.74 0.33 -10.06
C VAL A 38 -3.02 1.69 -10.06
N ALA A 39 -3.59 2.72 -10.65
CA ALA A 39 -2.97 4.05 -10.71
C ALA A 39 -2.83 4.75 -9.34
N LEU A 40 -3.74 4.50 -8.39
CA LEU A 40 -3.65 5.03 -7.02
C LEU A 40 -2.41 4.52 -6.26
N ALA A 41 -1.96 3.30 -6.58
CA ALA A 41 -0.80 2.65 -5.96
C ALA A 41 -0.91 2.45 -4.43
N GLU A 42 -2.12 2.16 -3.93
CA GLU A 42 -2.39 2.01 -2.49
C GLU A 42 -2.63 0.55 -2.07
N LEU A 43 -3.14 -0.28 -2.99
CA LEU A 43 -3.52 -1.67 -2.72
C LEU A 43 -2.68 -2.69 -3.53
N PRO A 44 -2.33 -3.85 -2.95
CA PRO A 44 -1.75 -4.98 -3.70
C PRO A 44 -2.80 -5.69 -4.56
N ALA A 45 -2.36 -6.49 -5.53
CA ALA A 45 -3.24 -7.15 -6.53
C ALA A 45 -4.44 -7.89 -5.92
N ALA A 46 -4.21 -8.71 -4.89
CA ALA A 46 -5.28 -9.46 -4.23
C ALA A 46 -6.32 -8.55 -3.54
N ALA A 47 -5.88 -7.42 -2.98
CA ALA A 47 -6.78 -6.44 -2.39
C ALA A 47 -7.55 -5.67 -3.47
N ILE A 48 -6.94 -5.34 -4.61
CA ILE A 48 -7.65 -4.72 -5.75
C ILE A 48 -8.79 -5.62 -6.21
N VAL A 49 -8.56 -6.93 -6.34
CA VAL A 49 -9.63 -7.87 -6.71
C VAL A 49 -10.72 -7.92 -5.65
N ALA A 50 -10.36 -7.99 -4.36
CA ALA A 50 -11.33 -7.98 -3.28
C ALA A 50 -12.20 -6.70 -3.30
N GLU A 51 -11.58 -5.52 -3.43
CA GLU A 51 -12.31 -4.25 -3.53
C GLU A 51 -13.16 -4.15 -4.80
N THR A 52 -12.72 -4.75 -5.91
CA THR A 52 -13.53 -4.82 -7.15
C THR A 52 -14.81 -5.61 -6.91
N VAL A 53 -14.69 -6.75 -6.21
CA VAL A 53 -15.85 -7.58 -5.84
C VAL A 53 -16.79 -6.83 -4.89
N GLU A 54 -16.27 -6.12 -3.90
CA GLU A 54 -17.12 -5.34 -2.98
C GLU A 54 -17.78 -4.14 -3.69
N CYS A 55 -17.06 -3.45 -4.57
CA CYS A 55 -17.56 -2.26 -5.26
C CYS A 55 -18.69 -2.59 -6.26
N LEU A 56 -18.61 -3.77 -6.89
CA LEU A 56 -19.58 -4.24 -7.89
C LEU A 56 -20.53 -5.30 -7.30
N ASP A 57 -20.65 -5.36 -5.97
CA ASP A 57 -21.57 -6.28 -5.30
C ASP A 57 -23.01 -5.95 -5.72
N GLY A 58 -23.70 -6.95 -6.25
CA GLY A 58 -25.05 -6.80 -6.80
C GLY A 58 -25.13 -6.67 -8.33
N GLU A 59 -24.02 -6.37 -9.01
CA GLU A 59 -23.97 -6.33 -10.49
C GLU A 59 -23.83 -7.73 -11.10
N ALA A 60 -23.12 -8.63 -10.42
CA ALA A 60 -22.99 -10.04 -10.80
C ALA A 60 -22.64 -10.92 -9.59
N ASP A 61 -22.53 -12.23 -9.82
CA ASP A 61 -22.01 -13.16 -8.81
C ASP A 61 -20.56 -12.79 -8.42
N ARG A 62 -20.27 -12.79 -7.11
CA ARG A 62 -18.97 -12.38 -6.57
C ARG A 62 -17.80 -13.22 -7.08
N VAL A 63 -18.02 -14.52 -7.31
CA VAL A 63 -17.01 -15.42 -7.90
C VAL A 63 -16.74 -15.01 -9.34
N ARG A 64 -17.81 -14.73 -10.09
CA ARG A 64 -17.70 -14.26 -11.48
C ARG A 64 -16.94 -12.93 -11.59
N ILE A 65 -17.22 -11.96 -10.72
CA ILE A 65 -16.49 -10.68 -10.68
C ILE A 65 -15.01 -10.92 -10.40
N ALA A 66 -14.69 -11.77 -9.42
CA ALA A 66 -13.31 -12.10 -9.08
C ALA A 66 -12.57 -12.76 -10.26
N GLU A 67 -13.20 -13.73 -10.93
CA GLU A 67 -12.63 -14.42 -12.10
C GLU A 67 -12.28 -13.45 -13.23
N LEU A 68 -13.15 -12.48 -13.51
CA LEU A 68 -12.93 -11.44 -14.52
C LEU A 68 -11.91 -10.39 -14.08
N ALA A 69 -11.86 -10.04 -12.80
CA ALA A 69 -10.95 -9.01 -12.29
C ALA A 69 -9.48 -9.45 -12.30
N TRP A 70 -9.16 -10.71 -12.01
CA TRP A 70 -7.78 -11.19 -11.96
C TRP A 70 -6.94 -10.92 -13.24
N PRO A 71 -7.38 -11.30 -14.45
CA PRO A 71 -6.63 -11.02 -15.67
C PRO A 71 -6.51 -9.50 -15.94
N VAL A 72 -7.56 -8.73 -15.64
CA VAL A 72 -7.54 -7.26 -15.81
C VAL A 72 -6.52 -6.61 -14.86
N VAL A 73 -6.44 -7.08 -13.60
CA VAL A 73 -5.42 -6.63 -12.63
C VAL A 73 -4.01 -6.97 -13.12
N ALA A 74 -3.80 -8.18 -13.66
CA ALA A 74 -2.51 -8.55 -14.23
C ALA A 74 -2.09 -7.64 -15.39
N GLU A 75 -3.02 -7.37 -16.32
CA GLU A 75 -2.83 -6.51 -17.48
C GLU A 75 -2.50 -5.06 -17.07
N GLU A 76 -3.36 -4.44 -16.26
CA GLU A 76 -3.22 -3.03 -15.86
C GLU A 76 -1.98 -2.82 -14.97
N LEU A 77 -1.62 -3.77 -14.07
CA LEU A 77 -0.36 -3.69 -13.32
C LEU A 77 0.85 -3.78 -14.24
N THR A 78 0.84 -4.69 -15.21
CA THR A 78 1.95 -4.84 -16.18
C THR A 78 2.12 -3.56 -17.01
N ALA A 79 1.02 -2.97 -17.47
CA ALA A 79 1.03 -1.71 -18.20
C ALA A 79 1.56 -0.55 -17.34
N HIS A 80 1.11 -0.45 -16.08
CA HIS A 80 1.57 0.58 -15.14
C HIS A 80 3.06 0.47 -14.85
N LEU A 81 3.56 -0.74 -14.58
CA LEU A 81 4.98 -0.99 -14.31
C LEU A 81 5.86 -0.72 -15.54
N THR A 82 5.35 -1.01 -16.74
CA THR A 82 6.02 -0.66 -18.00
C THR A 82 6.12 0.86 -18.16
N ALA A 83 5.01 1.59 -17.97
CA ALA A 83 5.00 3.04 -18.03
C ALA A 83 5.93 3.68 -16.98
N GLN A 84 5.93 3.13 -15.76
CA GLN A 84 6.71 3.58 -14.61
C GLN A 84 8.22 3.65 -14.88
N GLN A 85 8.74 2.81 -15.79
CA GLN A 85 10.16 2.81 -16.17
C GLN A 85 10.60 4.10 -16.88
N SER A 86 9.67 4.75 -17.59
CA SER A 86 9.92 6.00 -18.32
C SER A 86 9.70 7.27 -17.51
N TRP A 87 9.15 7.13 -16.29
CA TRP A 87 8.82 8.29 -15.46
C TRP A 87 10.06 8.99 -14.94
N PRO A 88 10.03 10.32 -14.77
CA PRO A 88 11.14 11.07 -14.18
C PRO A 88 11.43 10.58 -12.76
N ALA A 89 12.66 10.82 -12.28
CA ALA A 89 13.07 10.48 -10.92
C ALA A 89 12.15 11.08 -9.85
N ARG A 90 11.55 12.25 -10.14
CA ARG A 90 10.57 12.92 -9.29
C ARG A 90 9.32 13.26 -10.10
N THR A 91 8.18 12.66 -9.76
CA THR A 91 6.87 12.93 -10.37
C THR A 91 6.14 14.07 -9.66
N ASP A 92 5.01 14.52 -10.21
CA ASP A 92 4.15 15.48 -9.51
C ASP A 92 3.57 14.87 -8.23
N SER A 93 3.28 13.57 -8.21
CA SER A 93 2.85 12.85 -7.00
C SER A 93 3.95 12.84 -5.93
N ASP A 94 5.22 12.69 -6.30
CA ASP A 94 6.35 12.78 -5.36
C ASP A 94 6.53 14.21 -4.80
N ARG A 95 6.22 15.23 -5.61
CA ARG A 95 6.21 16.64 -5.19
C ARG A 95 5.06 16.92 -4.24
N LEU A 96 3.87 16.38 -4.51
CA LEU A 96 2.71 16.49 -3.63
C LEU A 96 3.02 15.89 -2.26
N ALA A 97 3.55 14.67 -2.22
CA ALA A 97 3.93 14.02 -0.96
C ALA A 97 5.01 14.80 -0.19
N ALA A 98 5.95 15.44 -0.88
CA ALA A 98 6.93 16.32 -0.24
C ALA A 98 6.29 17.57 0.37
N ALA A 99 5.35 18.22 -0.33
CA ALA A 99 4.62 19.37 0.20
C ALA A 99 3.79 18.99 1.44
N PHE A 100 3.12 17.83 1.41
CA PHE A 100 2.38 17.32 2.57
C PHE A 100 3.28 17.05 3.78
N ARG A 101 4.46 16.45 3.58
CA ARG A 101 5.45 16.29 4.66
C ARG A 101 5.95 17.63 5.21
N ALA A 102 6.20 18.61 4.34
CA ALA A 102 6.63 19.94 4.75
C ALA A 102 5.54 20.66 5.58
N LEU A 103 4.27 20.53 5.18
CA LEU A 103 3.13 21.05 5.94
C LEU A 103 3.01 20.37 7.32
N SER A 104 3.14 19.04 7.37
CA SER A 104 3.19 18.30 8.63
C SER A 104 4.32 18.77 9.54
N ALA A 105 5.53 18.94 9.01
CA ALA A 105 6.67 19.48 9.76
C ALA A 105 6.45 20.93 10.25
N ALA A 106 5.64 21.73 9.54
CA ALA A 106 5.25 23.07 9.95
C ALA A 106 4.09 23.11 10.96
N GLY A 107 3.61 21.95 11.43
CA GLY A 107 2.53 21.83 12.41
C GLY A 107 1.11 21.88 11.82
N ILE A 108 0.96 21.73 10.51
CA ILE A 108 -0.34 21.53 9.84
C ILE A 108 -0.59 20.04 9.68
N VAL A 109 -1.74 19.53 10.13
CA VAL A 109 -2.11 18.12 9.98
C VAL A 109 -2.40 17.83 8.51
N ALA A 110 -1.38 17.37 7.79
CA ALA A 110 -1.46 17.13 6.36
C ALA A 110 -1.60 15.63 6.06
N ARG A 111 -2.68 15.23 5.38
CA ARG A 111 -2.94 13.82 5.01
C ARG A 111 -3.32 13.64 3.54
N GLU A 112 -2.61 12.74 2.87
CA GLU A 112 -2.89 12.34 1.49
C GLU A 112 -3.94 11.23 1.46
N SER A 113 -4.84 11.25 0.47
CA SER A 113 -5.87 10.22 0.25
C SER A 113 -6.63 9.84 1.54
N PHE A 114 -7.01 10.86 2.32
CA PHE A 114 -7.53 10.68 3.67
C PHE A 114 -9.06 10.64 3.68
N ALA A 115 -9.60 9.54 4.25
CA ALA A 115 -11.01 9.18 4.24
C ALA A 115 -11.61 9.04 2.83
N CYS A 116 -12.81 8.47 2.74
CA CYS A 116 -13.45 8.20 1.45
C CYS A 116 -13.93 9.49 0.75
N CYS A 117 -14.38 10.49 1.52
CA CYS A 117 -14.95 11.73 1.01
C CYS A 117 -14.69 12.93 1.94
N GLN A 118 -15.03 14.15 1.49
CA GLN A 118 -14.77 15.39 2.24
C GLN A 118 -15.42 15.41 3.63
N ASN A 119 -16.67 14.94 3.76
CA ASN A 119 -17.38 14.97 5.04
C ASN A 119 -16.73 14.03 6.07
N CYS A 120 -16.35 12.82 5.67
CA CYS A 120 -15.60 11.89 6.51
C CYS A 120 -14.25 12.48 6.90
N GLY A 121 -13.53 13.04 5.93
CA GLY A 121 -12.23 13.66 6.18
C GLY A 121 -12.30 14.79 7.22
N LEU A 122 -13.30 15.67 7.14
CA LEU A 122 -13.50 16.73 8.13
C LEU A 122 -13.85 16.19 9.53
N GLY A 123 -14.60 15.09 9.61
CA GLY A 123 -14.96 14.46 10.87
C GLY A 123 -13.81 13.71 11.54
N GLU A 124 -12.87 13.19 10.75
CA GLU A 124 -11.83 12.26 11.21
C GLU A 124 -10.44 12.90 11.36
N ILE A 125 -10.13 13.97 10.60
CA ILE A 125 -8.76 14.54 10.54
C ILE A 125 -8.26 15.06 11.89
N GLY A 126 -9.15 15.43 12.81
CA GLY A 126 -8.78 15.83 14.17
C GLY A 126 -8.31 14.67 15.04
N ALA A 127 -8.75 13.44 14.77
CA ALA A 127 -8.37 12.26 15.53
C ALA A 127 -6.95 11.77 15.22
N GLU A 128 -6.38 12.18 14.09
CA GLU A 128 -5.00 11.90 13.68
C GLU A 128 -3.95 12.61 14.53
N VAL A 129 -4.36 13.59 15.35
CA VAL A 129 -3.45 14.42 16.12
C VAL A 129 -3.22 13.79 17.49
N PRO A 130 -1.97 13.50 17.89
CA PRO A 130 -1.67 13.10 19.25
C PRO A 130 -2.17 14.14 20.25
N ARG A 131 -2.67 13.69 21.41
CA ARG A 131 -3.30 14.57 22.41
C ARG A 131 -2.35 15.64 22.95
N GLU A 132 -1.04 15.42 22.82
CA GLU A 132 0.02 16.30 23.29
C GLU A 132 0.38 17.41 22.27
N VAL A 133 -0.15 17.35 21.05
CA VAL A 133 0.15 18.30 19.97
C VAL A 133 -1.07 19.19 19.73
N THR A 134 -0.87 20.51 19.76
CA THR A 134 -1.89 21.47 19.31
C THR A 134 -1.61 21.83 17.85
N PRO A 135 -2.44 21.36 16.90
CA PRO A 135 -2.19 21.58 15.48
C PRO A 135 -2.54 23.02 15.08
N ARG A 136 -1.78 23.60 14.15
CA ARG A 136 -2.05 24.95 13.62
C ARG A 136 -3.22 24.98 12.65
N GLY A 137 -3.52 23.85 12.01
CA GLY A 137 -4.58 23.68 11.03
C GLY A 137 -4.51 22.30 10.39
N TYR A 138 -5.29 22.07 9.35
CA TYR A 138 -5.25 20.83 8.56
C TYR A 138 -5.19 21.11 7.07
N ALA A 139 -4.71 20.12 6.31
CA ALA A 139 -4.78 20.08 4.85
C ALA A 139 -4.93 18.63 4.38
N PHE A 140 -5.91 18.32 3.53
CA PHE A 140 -6.05 16.97 2.99
C PHE A 140 -6.72 16.96 1.63
N TYR A 141 -6.47 15.91 0.86
CA TYR A 141 -7.38 15.47 -0.21
C TYR A 141 -7.86 14.07 0.14
N HIS A 142 -9.10 13.76 -0.23
CA HIS A 142 -9.72 12.48 0.11
C HIS A 142 -9.61 11.49 -1.05
N GLN A 143 -9.97 10.22 -0.81
CA GLN A 143 -9.86 9.15 -1.81
C GLN A 143 -10.55 9.53 -3.13
N GLN A 144 -11.80 10.00 -3.10
CA GLN A 144 -12.49 10.43 -4.33
C GLN A 144 -11.79 11.56 -5.11
N ASP A 145 -10.97 12.41 -4.49
CA ASP A 145 -10.19 13.40 -5.23
C ASP A 145 -9.00 12.76 -5.93
N ALA A 146 -8.35 11.79 -5.27
CA ALA A 146 -7.28 11.00 -5.85
C ALA A 146 -7.78 10.22 -7.07
N GLU A 147 -8.96 9.59 -6.95
CA GLU A 147 -9.64 8.88 -8.03
C GLU A 147 -9.94 9.79 -9.22
N ARG A 148 -10.52 10.98 -8.97
CA ARG A 148 -10.76 11.97 -10.04
C ARG A 148 -9.47 12.48 -10.67
N ALA A 149 -8.38 12.57 -9.89
CA ALA A 149 -7.09 13.00 -10.40
C ALA A 149 -6.41 11.94 -11.28
N VAL A 150 -6.58 10.66 -10.96
CA VAL A 150 -6.25 9.56 -11.88
C VAL A 150 -7.00 9.72 -13.21
N ASP A 151 -8.27 10.10 -13.15
CA ASP A 151 -9.12 10.35 -14.33
C ASP A 151 -8.84 11.71 -15.02
N GLY A 152 -7.80 12.44 -14.61
CA GLY A 152 -7.32 13.67 -15.24
C GLY A 152 -7.84 14.98 -14.65
N SER A 153 -8.60 14.94 -13.56
CA SER A 153 -8.99 16.15 -12.82
C SER A 153 -7.82 16.72 -12.01
N PRO A 154 -7.85 18.01 -11.64
CA PRO A 154 -6.96 18.53 -10.59
C PRO A 154 -7.20 17.81 -9.26
N VAL A 155 -6.17 17.68 -8.43
CA VAL A 155 -6.37 17.30 -7.02
C VAL A 155 -6.93 18.50 -6.28
N PHE A 156 -8.02 18.30 -5.55
CA PHE A 156 -8.62 19.32 -4.70
C PHE A 156 -8.18 19.10 -3.27
N LEU A 157 -7.68 20.14 -2.59
CA LEU A 157 -7.26 20.08 -1.20
C LEU A 157 -8.23 20.89 -0.35
N ALA A 158 -8.81 20.23 0.65
CA ALA A 158 -9.47 20.88 1.76
C ALA A 158 -8.40 21.37 2.74
N TYR A 159 -8.64 22.52 3.36
CA TYR A 159 -7.76 23.10 4.37
C TYR A 159 -8.59 23.92 5.35
N GLY A 160 -8.05 24.14 6.54
CA GLY A 160 -8.74 24.97 7.53
C GLY A 160 -8.15 24.90 8.92
N LEU A 161 -8.91 25.44 9.86
CA LEU A 161 -8.64 25.40 11.29
C LEU A 161 -9.60 24.42 11.98
N PHE A 162 -9.17 23.87 13.12
CA PHE A 162 -10.04 23.06 13.96
C PHE A 162 -10.99 23.95 14.77
N GLU A 163 -12.26 23.57 14.82
CA GLU A 163 -13.33 24.25 15.60
C GLU A 163 -13.49 25.75 15.29
N GLN A 164 -12.95 26.22 14.16
CA GLN A 164 -12.91 27.62 13.76
C GLN A 164 -13.22 27.76 12.26
N PRO A 165 -13.72 28.92 11.80
CA PRO A 165 -13.88 29.18 10.38
C PRO A 165 -12.56 29.02 9.61
N PRO A 166 -12.59 28.60 8.33
CA PRO A 166 -11.37 28.45 7.54
C PRO A 166 -10.63 29.79 7.38
N SER A 167 -9.30 29.73 7.43
CA SER A 167 -8.42 30.90 7.40
C SER A 167 -7.72 31.05 6.05
N VAL A 168 -7.69 32.28 5.52
CA VAL A 168 -6.89 32.65 4.33
C VAL A 168 -5.41 32.36 4.58
N GLU A 169 -4.93 32.57 5.81
CA GLU A 169 -3.53 32.34 6.19
C GLU A 169 -3.11 30.87 6.00
N ILE A 170 -3.92 29.93 6.48
CA ILE A 170 -3.68 28.49 6.27
C ILE A 170 -3.75 28.14 4.79
N GLY A 171 -4.71 28.71 4.06
CA GLY A 171 -4.81 28.49 2.62
C GLY A 171 -3.56 28.97 1.86
N GLU A 172 -3.02 30.14 2.21
CA GLU A 172 -1.78 30.66 1.61
C GLU A 172 -0.57 29.81 2.00
N GLU A 173 -0.48 29.33 3.24
CA GLU A 173 0.61 28.45 3.66
C GLU A 173 0.60 27.12 2.90
N VAL A 174 -0.57 26.49 2.76
CA VAL A 174 -0.75 25.27 1.95
C VAL A 174 -0.39 25.54 0.48
N ALA A 175 -0.89 26.63 -0.09
CA ALA A 175 -0.59 27.00 -1.47
C ALA A 175 0.91 27.30 -1.67
N ALA A 176 1.56 27.95 -0.72
CA ALA A 176 2.99 28.25 -0.76
C ALA A 176 3.84 26.98 -0.67
N ALA A 177 3.50 26.04 0.22
CA ALA A 177 4.21 24.76 0.33
C ALA A 177 4.14 23.94 -0.97
N LEU A 178 2.95 23.88 -1.59
CA LEU A 178 2.77 23.22 -2.88
C LEU A 178 3.60 23.90 -3.99
N ARG A 179 3.59 25.23 -4.07
CA ARG A 179 4.38 25.99 -5.06
C ARG A 179 5.88 25.83 -4.84
N ALA A 180 6.34 25.74 -3.58
CA ALA A 180 7.75 25.52 -3.27
C ALA A 180 8.27 24.19 -3.82
N GLU A 181 7.40 23.17 -3.94
CA GLU A 181 7.72 21.90 -4.59
C GLU A 181 7.57 21.92 -6.12
N GLY A 182 7.27 23.09 -6.69
CA GLY A 182 7.14 23.29 -8.13
C GLY A 182 5.81 22.81 -8.70
N LEU A 183 4.76 22.69 -7.87
CA LEU A 183 3.41 22.39 -8.33
C LEU A 183 2.68 23.67 -8.76
N THR A 184 1.83 23.54 -9.78
CA THR A 184 0.91 24.61 -10.16
C THR A 184 -0.27 24.61 -9.20
N VAL A 185 -0.59 25.78 -8.62
CA VAL A 185 -1.68 25.93 -7.65
C VAL A 185 -2.67 26.97 -8.12
N ARG A 186 -3.95 26.58 -8.20
CA ARG A 186 -5.08 27.47 -8.50
C ARG A 186 -5.93 27.64 -7.25
N TRP A 187 -5.81 28.80 -6.63
CA TRP A 187 -6.62 29.23 -5.49
C TRP A 187 -6.61 30.76 -5.46
N ASN A 188 -7.76 31.38 -5.18
CA ASN A 188 -7.99 32.83 -5.31
C ASN A 188 -8.08 33.55 -3.96
N GLY A 189 -7.76 32.87 -2.85
CA GLY A 189 -7.91 33.41 -1.50
C GLY A 189 -9.30 33.19 -0.88
N ASP A 190 -10.27 32.66 -1.62
CA ASP A 190 -11.60 32.37 -1.10
C ASP A 190 -11.57 31.14 -0.19
N THR A 191 -11.86 31.35 1.10
CA THR A 191 -11.92 30.32 2.14
C THR A 191 -13.07 29.34 1.97
N GLY A 192 -14.06 29.65 1.13
CA GLY A 192 -15.10 28.72 0.72
C GLY A 192 -14.68 27.77 -0.40
N SER A 193 -13.52 27.98 -1.02
CA SER A 193 -13.02 27.19 -2.15
C SER A 193 -11.86 26.28 -1.76
N ARG A 194 -11.80 25.09 -2.37
CA ARG A 194 -10.66 24.16 -2.21
C ARG A 194 -9.49 24.60 -3.09
N ILE A 195 -8.27 24.31 -2.63
CA ILE A 195 -7.05 24.55 -3.41
C ILE A 195 -6.97 23.51 -4.52
N GLN A 196 -6.83 23.93 -5.78
CA GLN A 196 -6.73 23.00 -6.92
C GLN A 196 -5.28 22.87 -7.39
N VAL A 197 -4.85 21.63 -7.61
CA VAL A 197 -3.50 21.29 -8.08
C VAL A 197 -3.62 20.47 -9.36
N PRO A 198 -3.58 21.10 -10.55
CA PRO A 198 -3.47 20.38 -11.81
C PRO A 198 -2.13 19.66 -11.87
N MET A 199 -2.15 18.35 -12.13
CA MET A 199 -0.94 17.53 -12.13
C MET A 199 -1.12 16.27 -12.98
N VAL A 200 -0.01 15.63 -13.33
CA VAL A 200 -0.03 14.28 -13.91
C VAL A 200 0.10 13.26 -12.79
N TRP A 201 -0.97 12.50 -12.53
CA TRP A 201 -0.97 11.47 -11.49
C TRP A 201 -0.05 10.30 -11.85
N ARG A 202 1.03 10.11 -11.07
CA ARG A 202 2.04 9.07 -11.29
C ARG A 202 2.64 8.61 -9.96
N ARG A 203 2.01 7.61 -9.33
CA ARG A 203 2.51 6.98 -8.12
C ARG A 203 3.22 5.66 -8.40
N ARG A 204 4.41 5.49 -7.83
CA ARG A 204 5.24 4.31 -8.06
C ARG A 204 4.74 3.14 -7.23
N ARG A 205 4.72 1.95 -7.85
CA ARG A 205 4.53 0.65 -7.19
C ARG A 205 5.88 -0.03 -7.05
N VAL A 206 6.15 -0.57 -5.87
CA VAL A 206 7.35 -1.37 -5.53
C VAL A 206 6.95 -2.59 -4.70
N GLY A 207 7.76 -3.65 -4.77
CA GLY A 207 7.57 -4.92 -4.08
C GLY A 207 6.11 -5.41 -4.05
N ARG A 208 5.48 -5.53 -2.87
CA ARG A 208 4.10 -6.08 -2.78
C ARG A 208 3.09 -5.35 -3.66
N LEU A 209 3.23 -4.02 -3.76
CA LEU A 209 2.33 -3.22 -4.60
C LEU A 209 2.63 -3.38 -6.09
N ALA A 210 3.82 -3.86 -6.45
CA ALA A 210 4.22 -4.17 -7.83
C ALA A 210 4.06 -5.66 -8.20
N ALA A 211 3.63 -6.52 -7.26
CA ALA A 211 3.47 -7.94 -7.52
C ALA A 211 2.34 -8.19 -8.52
N VAL A 212 2.69 -8.72 -9.70
CA VAL A 212 1.74 -9.07 -10.75
C VAL A 212 1.18 -10.47 -10.48
N PRO A 213 -0.14 -10.66 -10.42
CA PRO A 213 -0.71 -11.99 -10.25
C PRO A 213 -0.43 -12.86 -11.49
N PRO A 214 -0.07 -14.14 -11.31
CA PRO A 214 0.14 -15.04 -12.43
C PRO A 214 -1.17 -15.27 -13.21
N THR A 215 -1.06 -15.38 -14.53
CA THR A 215 -2.11 -15.95 -15.38
C THR A 215 -2.13 -17.46 -15.17
N LEU A 216 -3.30 -18.01 -14.86
CA LEU A 216 -3.46 -19.36 -14.37
C LEU A 216 -3.80 -20.34 -15.52
N ASP A 217 -2.78 -20.92 -16.14
CA ASP A 217 -2.96 -22.15 -16.93
C ASP A 217 -2.56 -23.34 -16.03
N ASP A 218 -3.46 -24.33 -15.88
CA ASP A 218 -3.25 -25.55 -15.06
C ASP A 218 -2.89 -25.29 -13.57
N ASP A 219 -3.58 -24.36 -12.90
CA ASP A 219 -3.35 -24.05 -11.48
C ASP A 219 -3.96 -25.09 -10.52
N VAL A 220 -3.38 -25.17 -9.32
CA VAL A 220 -3.76 -26.13 -8.28
C VAL A 220 -4.44 -25.40 -7.13
N ASP A 221 -5.61 -25.91 -6.74
CA ASP A 221 -6.26 -25.51 -5.50
C ASP A 221 -5.49 -26.05 -4.30
N VAL A 222 -5.18 -25.14 -3.37
CA VAL A 222 -4.49 -25.47 -2.12
C VAL A 222 -5.32 -25.03 -0.93
N GLU A 223 -5.57 -25.97 -0.02
CA GLU A 223 -6.19 -25.68 1.26
C GLU A 223 -5.14 -25.02 2.16
N VAL A 224 -5.36 -23.74 2.49
CA VAL A 224 -4.50 -22.95 3.36
C VAL A 224 -5.02 -22.98 4.78
N GLY A 225 -4.16 -23.38 5.72
CA GLY A 225 -4.42 -23.28 7.16
C GLY A 225 -3.35 -22.44 7.87
N LEU A 226 -3.74 -21.30 8.42
CA LEU A 226 -2.92 -20.41 9.24
C LEU A 226 -2.67 -21.08 10.60
N LEU A 227 -1.43 -21.53 10.84
CA LEU A 227 -1.07 -22.23 12.08
C LEU A 227 -0.62 -21.29 13.20
N SER A 228 -0.26 -20.06 12.84
CA SER A 228 0.05 -18.99 13.78
C SER A 228 -0.62 -17.69 13.34
N ALA A 229 -0.61 -16.68 14.21
CA ALA A 229 -1.31 -15.42 13.99
C ALA A 229 -0.59 -14.53 12.95
N TRP A 230 -0.61 -14.94 11.67
CA TRP A 230 -0.28 -14.04 10.57
C TRP A 230 -1.37 -12.96 10.51
N THR A 231 -1.11 -11.86 11.20
CA THR A 231 -2.06 -10.78 11.44
C THR A 231 -1.60 -9.54 10.68
N GLY A 232 -2.14 -9.35 9.48
CA GLY A 232 -1.89 -8.18 8.65
C GLY A 232 -3.00 -8.02 7.62
N VAL A 233 -3.25 -6.80 7.16
CA VAL A 233 -4.34 -6.46 6.22
C VAL A 233 -4.23 -7.24 4.89
N HIS A 234 -3.06 -7.78 4.58
CA HIS A 234 -2.79 -8.56 3.37
C HIS A 234 -2.37 -10.01 3.63
N ALA A 235 -2.64 -10.54 4.84
CA ALA A 235 -2.49 -11.96 5.10
C ALA A 235 -3.43 -12.77 4.18
N PRO A 236 -3.02 -13.97 3.72
CA PRO A 236 -3.94 -14.86 3.03
C PRO A 236 -5.07 -15.27 3.98
N ARG A 237 -6.20 -15.70 3.41
CA ARG A 237 -7.33 -16.22 4.21
C ARG A 237 -7.12 -17.72 4.48
N ASP A 238 -7.80 -18.26 5.49
CA ASP A 238 -7.95 -19.71 5.60
C ASP A 238 -8.88 -20.24 4.51
N GLY A 239 -8.65 -21.49 4.09
CA GLY A 239 -9.44 -22.20 3.07
C GLY A 239 -8.77 -22.31 1.71
N VAL A 240 -9.53 -22.83 0.75
CA VAL A 240 -9.09 -23.12 -0.62
C VAL A 240 -8.74 -21.84 -1.37
N GLN A 241 -7.52 -21.81 -1.91
CA GLN A 241 -7.00 -20.72 -2.73
C GLN A 241 -6.15 -21.26 -3.88
N SER A 242 -5.95 -20.43 -4.90
CA SER A 242 -4.98 -20.67 -5.98
C SER A 242 -3.55 -20.77 -5.42
N ALA A 243 -2.86 -21.89 -5.68
CA ALA A 243 -1.48 -22.08 -5.27
C ALA A 243 -0.54 -21.05 -5.92
N ALA A 244 -0.74 -20.75 -7.21
CA ALA A 244 0.08 -19.78 -7.92
C ALA A 244 -0.08 -18.36 -7.36
N ARG A 245 -1.32 -17.91 -7.08
CA ARG A 245 -1.57 -16.60 -6.47
C ARG A 245 -1.07 -16.53 -5.03
N LEU A 246 -1.24 -17.60 -4.24
CA LEU A 246 -0.67 -17.68 -2.88
C LEU A 246 0.85 -17.49 -2.93
N SER A 247 1.53 -18.22 -3.82
CA SER A 247 2.98 -18.17 -4.00
C SER A 247 3.47 -16.80 -4.48
N ALA A 248 2.74 -16.14 -5.37
CA ALA A 248 3.18 -14.87 -5.96
C ALA A 248 2.83 -13.63 -5.12
N LEU A 249 1.71 -13.66 -4.38
CA LEU A 249 1.12 -12.46 -3.76
C LEU A 249 1.21 -12.43 -2.23
N HIS A 250 1.43 -13.58 -1.59
CA HIS A 250 1.42 -13.69 -0.12
C HIS A 250 2.75 -14.20 0.43
N LEU A 251 3.21 -15.38 -0.02
CA LEU A 251 4.40 -16.03 0.54
C LEU A 251 5.68 -15.19 0.55
N PRO A 252 5.95 -14.30 -0.44
CA PRO A 252 7.17 -13.48 -0.42
C PRO A 252 7.26 -12.56 0.81
N TRP A 253 6.12 -12.18 1.37
CA TRP A 253 6.05 -11.27 2.52
C TRP A 253 5.54 -11.98 3.78
N MET A 254 5.76 -13.30 3.86
CA MET A 254 5.41 -14.09 5.04
C MET A 254 6.21 -13.63 6.27
N PRO A 255 5.59 -13.29 7.41
CA PRO A 255 6.30 -12.93 8.62
C PRO A 255 7.22 -14.05 9.13
N ALA A 256 8.29 -13.70 9.85
CA ALA A 256 9.27 -14.68 10.36
C ALA A 256 8.63 -15.74 11.29
N ASP A 257 7.67 -15.32 12.09
CA ASP A 257 6.93 -16.11 13.07
C ASP A 257 5.66 -16.77 12.49
N ALA A 258 5.29 -16.44 11.24
CA ALA A 258 4.18 -17.06 10.56
C ALA A 258 4.47 -18.54 10.25
N ARG A 259 3.43 -19.37 10.27
CA ARG A 259 3.44 -20.77 9.84
C ARG A 259 2.15 -21.06 9.10
N LEU A 260 2.27 -21.72 7.95
CA LEU A 260 1.14 -22.08 7.08
C LEU A 260 1.16 -23.57 6.85
N ARG A 261 0.00 -24.23 6.94
CA ARG A 261 -0.19 -25.55 6.35
C ARG A 261 -0.81 -25.36 4.98
N LEU A 262 -0.18 -25.94 3.97
CA LEU A 262 -0.68 -25.99 2.61
C LEU A 262 -0.98 -27.45 2.28
N SER A 263 -2.22 -27.76 1.89
CA SER A 263 -2.63 -29.12 1.55
C SER A 263 -3.25 -29.18 0.16
N THR A 264 -2.79 -30.14 -0.62
CA THR A 264 -3.41 -30.59 -1.88
C THR A 264 -3.88 -32.04 -1.68
N GLU A 265 -4.49 -32.65 -2.68
CA GLU A 265 -4.90 -34.06 -2.61
C GLU A 265 -3.74 -35.04 -2.32
N SER A 266 -2.53 -34.69 -2.73
CA SER A 266 -1.36 -35.59 -2.68
C SER A 266 -0.24 -35.14 -1.74
N LEU A 267 -0.32 -33.92 -1.22
CA LEU A 267 0.79 -33.29 -0.50
C LEU A 267 0.29 -32.35 0.59
N THR A 268 0.81 -32.53 1.80
CA THR A 268 0.70 -31.55 2.89
C THR A 268 2.09 -31.07 3.30
N VAL A 269 2.28 -29.75 3.29
CA VAL A 269 3.51 -29.09 3.67
C VAL A 269 3.24 -27.97 4.67
N THR A 270 4.06 -27.91 5.72
CA THR A 270 4.11 -26.75 6.62
C THR A 270 5.19 -25.82 6.13
N VAL A 271 4.79 -24.62 5.73
CA VAL A 271 5.69 -23.57 5.22
C VAL A 271 6.03 -22.61 6.35
N ARG A 272 7.31 -22.21 6.39
CA ARG A 272 7.83 -21.15 7.25
C ARG A 272 8.87 -20.33 6.52
N ARG A 273 9.13 -19.11 7.00
CA ARG A 273 10.25 -18.30 6.53
C ARG A 273 11.53 -18.58 7.34
N ALA A 274 12.68 -18.51 6.67
CA ALA A 274 14.01 -18.48 7.27
C ALA A 274 14.87 -17.48 6.49
N GLY A 275 15.04 -16.26 7.02
CA GLY A 275 15.66 -15.16 6.26
C GLY A 275 14.86 -14.86 4.99
N ASP A 276 15.52 -14.81 3.84
CA ASP A 276 14.86 -14.57 2.53
C ASP A 276 14.32 -15.84 1.85
N ALA A 277 14.35 -16.97 2.55
CA ALA A 277 13.92 -18.25 1.99
C ALA A 277 12.65 -18.78 2.66
N LEU A 278 11.90 -19.59 1.91
CA LEU A 278 10.82 -20.40 2.44
C LEU A 278 11.31 -21.82 2.66
N VAL A 279 10.95 -22.39 3.81
CA VAL A 279 11.24 -23.78 4.17
C VAL A 279 9.93 -24.54 4.24
N GLY A 280 9.79 -25.59 3.44
CA GLY A 280 8.69 -26.53 3.48
C GLY A 280 9.07 -27.79 4.24
N GLU A 281 8.33 -28.08 5.30
CA GLU A 281 8.44 -29.30 6.11
C GLU A 281 7.22 -30.19 5.82
N TYR A 282 7.47 -31.40 5.31
CA TYR A 282 6.42 -32.27 4.78
C TYR A 282 5.83 -33.17 5.87
N ALA A 283 4.55 -33.48 5.75
CA ALA A 283 3.90 -34.42 6.67
C ALA A 283 4.42 -35.87 6.51
N ASP A 284 4.92 -36.21 5.32
CA ASP A 284 5.61 -37.47 5.05
C ASP A 284 6.99 -37.48 5.73
N PRO A 285 7.23 -38.39 6.70
CA PRO A 285 8.49 -38.43 7.44
C PRO A 285 9.71 -38.82 6.59
N ASP A 286 9.50 -39.49 5.44
CA ASP A 286 10.60 -39.88 4.55
C ASP A 286 11.03 -38.73 3.61
N ARG A 287 10.20 -37.69 3.50
CA ARG A 287 10.47 -36.52 2.67
C ARG A 287 11.25 -35.47 3.44
N ARG A 288 12.45 -35.16 2.94
CA ARG A 288 13.32 -34.13 3.54
C ARG A 288 12.72 -32.73 3.39
N PRO A 289 12.96 -31.81 4.35
CA PRO A 289 12.62 -30.41 4.18
C PRO A 289 13.27 -29.81 2.93
N VAL A 290 12.52 -28.96 2.24
CA VAL A 290 12.98 -28.25 1.03
C VAL A 290 13.06 -26.76 1.34
N THR A 291 14.10 -26.09 0.85
CA THR A 291 14.28 -24.64 0.97
C THR A 291 14.30 -24.03 -0.42
N VAL A 292 13.52 -22.96 -0.62
CA VAL A 292 13.36 -22.26 -1.90
C VAL A 292 13.41 -20.76 -1.67
N GLY A 293 13.67 -19.97 -2.72
CA GLY A 293 13.57 -18.51 -2.64
C GLY A 293 12.15 -18.06 -2.27
N ARG A 294 12.00 -16.87 -1.67
CA ARG A 294 10.68 -16.39 -1.21
C ARG A 294 9.63 -16.21 -2.32
N TYR A 295 10.05 -16.09 -3.57
CA TYR A 295 9.16 -16.04 -4.75
C TYR A 295 8.92 -17.43 -5.40
N GLU A 296 9.60 -18.48 -4.94
CA GLU A 296 9.57 -19.84 -5.50
C GLU A 296 8.63 -20.78 -4.73
N GLY A 297 7.64 -20.24 -4.01
CA GLY A 297 6.75 -21.02 -3.14
C GLY A 297 6.03 -22.20 -3.81
N LEU A 298 5.72 -22.10 -5.10
CA LEU A 298 5.15 -23.20 -5.89
C LEU A 298 6.01 -24.47 -5.88
N ALA A 299 7.34 -24.36 -5.82
CA ALA A 299 8.23 -25.52 -5.76
C ALA A 299 8.06 -26.34 -4.47
N LEU A 300 7.59 -25.72 -3.38
CA LEU A 300 7.24 -26.46 -2.16
C LEU A 300 6.05 -27.42 -2.38
N LEU A 301 5.17 -27.07 -3.31
CA LEU A 301 3.98 -27.84 -3.70
C LEU A 301 4.25 -28.80 -4.88
N GLY A 302 5.50 -28.94 -5.33
CA GLY A 302 5.86 -29.77 -6.48
C GLY A 302 5.66 -29.08 -7.84
N GLY A 303 5.34 -27.79 -7.85
CA GLY A 303 5.31 -26.97 -9.06
C GLY A 303 6.71 -26.63 -9.58
N PRO A 304 6.80 -26.02 -10.78
CA PRO A 304 8.07 -25.54 -11.30
C PRO A 304 8.67 -24.44 -10.39
N PRO A 305 10.00 -24.29 -10.34
CA PRO A 305 10.63 -23.16 -9.67
C PRO A 305 10.19 -21.84 -10.32
N ALA A 306 10.18 -20.74 -9.56
CA ALA A 306 9.88 -19.44 -10.13
C ALA A 306 10.94 -19.05 -11.17
N THR A 307 10.51 -18.24 -12.14
CA THR A 307 11.38 -17.74 -13.20
C THR A 307 12.21 -16.53 -12.79
N VAL A 308 11.91 -15.91 -11.65
CA VAL A 308 12.60 -14.72 -11.14
C VAL A 308 13.35 -15.09 -9.86
N PRO A 309 14.71 -15.01 -9.86
CA PRO A 309 15.48 -15.25 -8.65
C PRO A 309 15.19 -14.17 -7.60
N SER A 310 15.25 -14.54 -6.31
CA SER A 310 15.15 -13.58 -5.21
C SER A 310 16.17 -12.44 -5.38
N PRO A 311 15.79 -11.17 -5.14
CA PRO A 311 16.72 -10.05 -5.08
C PRO A 311 17.78 -10.30 -4.00
N ALA A 312 19.02 -9.88 -4.26
CA ALA A 312 20.12 -10.02 -3.30
C ALA A 312 20.03 -9.02 -2.13
N ASP A 313 19.15 -8.04 -2.25
CA ASP A 313 18.87 -6.98 -1.28
C ASP A 313 17.56 -7.26 -0.52
N TYR A 314 17.68 -7.59 0.76
CA TYR A 314 16.52 -7.65 1.63
C TYR A 314 16.86 -7.22 3.06
N VAL A 315 15.84 -6.75 3.76
CA VAL A 315 15.84 -6.51 5.20
C VAL A 315 14.61 -7.14 5.81
N ASP A 316 14.73 -7.55 7.07
CA ASP A 316 13.57 -7.87 7.90
C ASP A 316 13.03 -6.58 8.52
N ALA A 317 11.77 -6.24 8.25
CA ALA A 317 11.19 -4.98 8.64
C ALA A 317 10.03 -5.14 9.63
N THR A 318 10.03 -4.26 10.63
CA THR A 318 8.87 -4.00 11.48
C THR A 318 8.56 -2.51 11.40
N TYR A 319 7.31 -2.17 11.12
CA TYR A 319 6.90 -0.79 10.91
C TYR A 319 5.43 -0.59 11.26
N GLU A 320 5.09 0.65 11.56
CA GLU A 320 3.73 1.14 11.71
C GLU A 320 3.65 2.55 11.15
N HIS A 321 2.64 2.81 10.34
CA HIS A 321 2.25 4.13 9.88
C HIS A 321 0.73 4.18 9.69
N SER A 322 0.17 5.38 9.50
CA SER A 322 -1.28 5.63 9.39
C SER A 322 -2.07 4.68 8.47
N THR A 323 -1.44 4.17 7.40
CA THR A 323 -2.09 3.30 6.40
C THR A 323 -1.54 1.87 6.36
N GLY A 324 -0.71 1.45 7.32
CA GLY A 324 -0.12 0.12 7.25
C GLY A 324 0.82 -0.24 8.40
N ARG A 325 0.88 -1.53 8.70
CA ARG A 325 1.82 -2.10 9.66
C ARG A 325 2.36 -3.42 9.15
N GLY A 326 3.59 -3.73 9.54
CA GLY A 326 4.26 -5.00 9.28
C GLY A 326 5.07 -5.41 10.50
N ASN A 327 5.14 -6.71 10.75
CA ASN A 327 5.94 -7.26 11.84
C ASN A 327 6.83 -8.36 11.30
N ALA A 328 8.15 -8.16 11.36
CA ALA A 328 9.15 -9.10 10.86
C ALA A 328 8.83 -9.62 9.45
N VAL A 329 8.53 -8.71 8.51
CA VAL A 329 8.28 -9.04 7.09
C VAL A 329 9.54 -8.81 6.28
N ALA A 330 9.83 -9.71 5.33
CA ALA A 330 10.93 -9.51 4.40
C ALA A 330 10.55 -8.43 3.37
N LEU A 331 11.39 -7.41 3.22
CA LEU A 331 11.22 -6.32 2.27
C LEU A 331 12.45 -6.16 1.39
N GLU A 332 12.25 -5.79 0.13
CA GLU A 332 13.30 -5.24 -0.73
C GLU A 332 13.72 -3.85 -0.23
N ALA A 333 14.93 -3.39 -0.56
CA ALA A 333 15.41 -2.07 -0.16
C ALA A 333 14.45 -0.96 -0.65
N ALA A 334 13.95 -1.08 -1.88
CA ALA A 334 13.00 -0.14 -2.46
C ALA A 334 11.67 -0.04 -1.69
N GLU A 335 11.18 -1.15 -1.14
CA GLU A 335 9.97 -1.18 -0.30
C GLU A 335 10.21 -0.47 1.03
N ALA A 336 11.32 -0.78 1.70
CA ALA A 336 11.68 -0.13 2.96
C ALA A 336 11.85 1.39 2.77
N ILE A 337 12.48 1.83 1.68
CA ILE A 337 12.59 3.25 1.32
C ILE A 337 11.21 3.88 1.07
N ALA A 338 10.31 3.19 0.35
CA ALA A 338 8.96 3.68 0.11
C ALA A 338 8.17 3.84 1.43
N ILE A 339 8.38 2.94 2.41
CA ILE A 339 7.81 3.08 3.76
C ILE A 339 8.40 4.29 4.48
N THR A 340 9.72 4.53 4.40
CA THR A 340 10.34 5.74 4.99
C THR A 340 9.69 7.03 4.47
N HIS A 341 9.31 7.07 3.19
CA HIS A 341 8.60 8.22 2.61
C HIS A 341 7.16 8.39 3.10
N ARG A 342 6.55 7.34 3.65
CA ARG A 342 5.19 7.32 4.23
C ARG A 342 5.16 7.69 5.71
N LEU A 343 6.29 7.63 6.42
CA LEU A 343 6.36 8.06 7.82
C LEU A 343 6.03 9.56 7.93
N GLN A 344 5.18 9.92 8.88
CA GLN A 344 4.70 11.30 9.03
C GLN A 344 5.27 12.01 10.27
N PRO A 345 5.64 13.31 10.17
CA PRO A 345 5.94 14.13 11.34
C PRO A 345 4.77 14.17 12.34
N HIS A 346 5.09 14.36 13.62
CA HIS A 346 4.11 14.41 14.72
C HIS A 346 3.18 13.18 14.83
N THR A 347 3.63 12.02 14.39
CA THR A 347 2.96 10.72 14.60
C THR A 347 3.87 9.80 15.41
N ARG A 348 3.40 8.57 15.68
CA ARG A 348 4.24 7.50 16.22
C ARG A 348 4.73 6.55 15.13
N ASP A 349 4.69 7.01 13.87
CA ASP A 349 5.14 6.22 12.73
C ASP A 349 6.62 5.85 12.89
N PHE A 350 6.94 4.59 12.62
CA PHE A 350 8.31 4.09 12.72
C PHE A 350 8.59 3.02 11.67
N LEU A 351 9.88 2.85 11.39
CA LEU A 351 10.42 1.73 10.61
C LEU A 351 11.68 1.24 11.30
N SER A 352 11.75 -0.07 11.55
CA SER A 352 12.95 -0.78 12.00
C SER A 352 13.31 -1.83 10.97
N CYS A 353 14.52 -1.74 10.42
CA CYS A 353 15.08 -2.68 9.47
C CYS A 353 16.21 -3.48 10.13
N LEU A 354 16.16 -4.79 10.00
CA LEU A 354 17.11 -5.76 10.50
C LEU A 354 17.84 -6.40 9.30
N GLY A 355 19.17 -6.30 9.30
CA GLY A 355 20.04 -6.99 8.36
C GLY A 355 20.19 -8.48 8.68
N ARG A 356 20.77 -9.24 7.76
CA ARG A 356 20.99 -10.69 7.85
C ARG A 356 21.93 -11.04 9.01
N SER A 357 22.90 -10.17 9.30
CA SER A 357 23.85 -10.29 10.40
C SER A 357 23.29 -9.87 11.77
N GLY A 358 22.05 -9.38 11.81
CA GLY A 358 21.41 -8.87 13.04
C GLY A 358 21.64 -7.37 13.29
N GLY A 359 22.34 -6.67 12.39
CA GLY A 359 22.47 -5.21 12.44
C GLY A 359 21.13 -4.51 12.25
N VAL A 360 20.88 -3.40 12.96
CA VAL A 360 19.60 -2.69 12.93
C VAL A 360 19.79 -1.25 12.46
N VAL A 361 18.93 -0.81 11.56
CA VAL A 361 18.72 0.60 11.23
C VAL A 361 17.26 0.91 11.47
N GLN A 362 16.97 1.81 12.41
CA GLN A 362 15.61 2.21 12.73
C GLN A 362 15.43 3.71 12.71
N MET A 363 14.21 4.16 12.43
CA MET A 363 13.90 5.57 12.28
C MET A 363 12.45 5.89 12.65
N GLY A 364 12.24 7.13 13.05
CA GLY A 364 10.95 7.74 13.34
C GLY A 364 11.08 9.26 13.38
N TRP A 365 9.97 9.97 13.29
CA TRP A 365 9.99 11.42 13.38
C TRP A 365 10.07 11.88 14.84
N GLU A 366 11.10 12.65 15.18
CA GLU A 366 11.17 13.42 16.42
C GLU A 366 10.72 14.85 16.11
N ALA A 367 9.46 15.16 16.44
CA ALA A 367 8.79 16.40 16.01
C ALA A 367 8.80 16.57 14.47
N ASP A 368 9.60 17.50 13.96
CA ASP A 368 9.68 17.92 12.56
C ASP A 368 10.92 17.38 11.83
N ARG A 369 11.72 16.52 12.48
CA ARG A 369 12.97 15.97 11.92
C ARG A 369 12.99 14.44 12.03
N LEU A 370 13.42 13.78 10.96
CA LEU A 370 13.56 12.33 10.93
C LEU A 370 14.80 11.90 11.71
N TRP A 371 14.60 11.21 12.82
CA TRP A 371 15.68 10.61 13.61
C TRP A 371 15.97 9.21 13.08
N LEU A 372 17.25 8.90 12.83
CA LEU A 372 17.72 7.57 12.41
C LEU A 372 18.83 7.10 13.35
N GLU A 373 18.76 5.84 13.75
CA GLU A 373 19.67 5.27 14.74
C GLU A 373 19.92 3.77 14.53
N THR A 374 20.97 3.29 15.20
CA THR A 374 21.23 1.87 15.46
C THR A 374 21.22 1.61 16.97
N PRO A 375 20.48 0.60 17.46
CA PRO A 375 20.54 0.19 18.85
C PRO A 375 21.76 -0.69 19.19
N HIS A 376 22.33 -0.53 20.39
CA HIS A 376 23.33 -1.41 21.01
C HIS A 376 22.81 -2.07 22.31
N PRO A 377 22.11 -3.23 22.24
CA PRO A 377 21.42 -3.82 23.39
C PRO A 377 22.31 -4.16 24.57
N GLU A 378 23.56 -4.53 24.30
CA GLU A 378 24.59 -4.85 25.30
C GLU A 378 24.88 -3.69 26.25
N THR A 379 24.72 -2.46 25.78
CA THR A 379 25.01 -1.23 26.54
C THR A 379 23.76 -0.42 26.85
N ALA A 380 22.58 -0.84 26.38
CA ALA A 380 21.33 -0.09 26.45
C ALA A 380 21.46 1.36 25.90
N THR A 381 22.17 1.53 24.79
CA THR A 381 22.43 2.85 24.17
C THR A 381 22.22 2.86 22.66
N VAL A 382 21.53 3.86 22.13
CA VAL A 382 21.33 4.05 20.68
C VAL A 382 22.36 5.04 20.18
N THR A 383 22.85 4.83 18.96
CA THR A 383 23.71 5.79 18.25
C THR A 383 22.99 6.26 17.00
N GLY A 384 22.79 7.57 16.87
CA GLY A 384 22.00 8.11 15.76
C GLY A 384 22.10 9.61 15.59
N ARG A 385 21.40 10.13 14.59
CA ARG A 385 21.18 11.58 14.40
C ARG A 385 19.94 11.86 13.57
N HIS A 386 19.52 13.12 13.53
CA HIS A 386 18.54 13.55 12.52
C HIS A 386 19.15 13.52 11.12
N VAL A 387 18.39 13.00 10.15
CA VAL A 387 18.81 12.78 8.76
C VAL A 387 17.78 13.29 7.76
N SER A 388 18.23 13.52 6.53
CA SER A 388 17.35 13.66 5.37
C SER A 388 16.81 12.31 4.90
N LEU A 389 15.71 12.31 4.13
CA LEU A 389 15.17 11.10 3.52
C LEU A 389 16.18 10.40 2.59
N ALA A 390 17.04 11.17 1.92
CA ALA A 390 18.08 10.63 1.04
C ALA A 390 19.21 9.92 1.84
N GLU A 391 19.57 10.45 3.01
CA GLU A 391 20.50 9.79 3.92
C GLU A 391 19.89 8.52 4.53
N ALA A 392 18.61 8.56 4.93
CA ALA A 392 17.89 7.38 5.41
C ALA A 392 17.84 6.27 4.35
N ALA A 393 17.48 6.62 3.11
CA ALA A 393 17.47 5.67 2.00
C ALA A 393 18.85 5.04 1.74
N ARG A 394 19.93 5.81 1.88
CA ARG A 394 21.30 5.30 1.78
C ARG A 394 21.60 4.28 2.88
N MET A 395 21.23 4.56 4.13
CA MET A 395 21.47 3.62 5.25
C MET A 395 20.71 2.31 5.06
N ILE A 396 19.45 2.37 4.63
CA ILE A 396 18.65 1.18 4.30
C ILE A 396 19.31 0.38 3.17
N THR A 397 19.75 1.06 2.11
CA THR A 397 20.40 0.41 0.96
C THR A 397 21.67 -0.33 1.38
N ILE A 398 22.53 0.31 2.19
CA ILE A 398 23.76 -0.31 2.68
C ILE A 398 23.43 -1.52 3.56
N LEU A 399 22.45 -1.41 4.46
CA LEU A 399 22.02 -2.54 5.29
C LEU A 399 21.52 -3.72 4.43
N ALA A 400 20.66 -3.44 3.44
CA ALA A 400 20.05 -4.48 2.61
C ALA A 400 21.06 -5.17 1.67
N THR A 401 21.97 -4.40 1.08
CA THR A 401 22.89 -4.91 0.04
C THR A 401 24.20 -5.43 0.64
N GLU A 402 24.80 -4.69 1.57
CA GLU A 402 26.12 -4.96 2.15
C GLU A 402 26.05 -5.67 3.50
N ASP A 403 24.86 -5.83 4.09
CA ASP A 403 24.64 -6.45 5.40
C ASP A 403 25.43 -5.80 6.57
N ARG A 404 25.60 -4.48 6.51
CA ARG A 404 26.34 -3.72 7.52
C ARG A 404 25.58 -2.49 7.98
N VAL A 405 25.80 -2.11 9.23
CA VAL A 405 25.26 -0.86 9.80
C VAL A 405 26.26 0.26 9.55
N ALA A 406 25.85 1.26 8.76
CA ALA A 406 26.71 2.39 8.37
C ALA A 406 26.37 3.71 9.09
N VAL A 407 25.60 3.65 10.18
CA VAL A 407 25.09 4.84 10.87
C VAL A 407 26.22 5.77 11.34
N ASP A 408 27.35 5.22 11.77
CA ASP A 408 28.52 6.01 12.19
C ASP A 408 29.19 6.77 11.04
N GLU A 409 29.01 6.33 9.78
CA GLU A 409 29.55 7.01 8.60
C GLU A 409 28.79 8.29 8.25
N LEU A 410 27.60 8.51 8.84
CA LEU A 410 26.82 9.73 8.65
C LEU A 410 27.50 10.96 9.27
N GLY A 411 28.46 10.76 10.18
CA GLY A 411 29.12 11.81 10.97
C GLY A 411 28.18 12.49 11.96
N ASN A 412 28.74 13.13 12.99
CA ASN A 412 27.99 13.87 14.02
C ASN A 412 26.86 13.05 14.68
N THR A 413 27.08 11.74 14.84
CA THR A 413 26.15 10.89 15.59
C THR A 413 26.26 11.17 17.09
N VAL A 414 25.15 10.95 17.79
CA VAL A 414 25.06 11.06 19.25
C VAL A 414 24.67 9.70 19.80
N THR A 415 25.38 9.26 20.84
CA THR A 415 25.02 8.08 21.60
C THR A 415 24.24 8.48 22.86
N LYS A 416 23.02 7.96 23.03
CA LYS A 416 22.16 8.22 24.20
C LYS A 416 21.63 6.90 24.78
N PRO A 417 21.42 6.80 26.10
CA PRO A 417 20.73 5.65 26.69
C PRO A 417 19.28 5.58 26.21
N TRP A 418 18.69 4.38 26.18
CA TRP A 418 17.26 4.17 25.88
C TRP A 418 16.51 3.53 27.03
#